data_AF-A0A9D0ZNT5-F1
#
_entry.id   AF-A0A9D0ZNT5-F1
#
_cell.length_a   1.000
_cell.length_b   1.000
_cell.length_c   1.000
_cell.angle_alpha   90.00
_cell.angle_beta   90.00
_cell.angle_gamma   90.00
#
_symmetry.space_group_name_H-M   'P 1'
#
loop_
_entity.id
_entity.type
_entity.pdbx_description
1 polymer ?
#
loop_
_entity_poly.entity_id
_entity_poly.type
_entity_poly.pdbx_seq_one_letter_code
_entity_poly.pdbx_strand_id
1 'polypeptide(L)'
;MAFDYKKEYREFYLPPKKPAIAEVPLMRFVAVRGQGNPNEEGGAYQRALNLLYGLAYTVKMSKMGDHRMEGYFDYVVPPLEGLWWQEGTETVDLAHKTGYKKSRGN
;
A
#
# COMPACT_ATOMS: atom_id res chain seq x y z
N MET A 1 4.34 21.05 -9.83
CA MET A 1 3.83 19.80 -10.42
C MET A 1 3.88 18.74 -9.33
N ALA A 2 2.83 17.94 -9.14
CA ALA A 2 2.83 16.91 -8.11
C ALA A 2 3.74 15.74 -8.51
N PHE A 3 4.49 15.20 -7.56
CA PHE A 3 5.32 14.01 -7.74
C PHE A 3 4.44 12.78 -7.96
N ASP A 4 4.68 12.02 -9.04
CA ASP A 4 3.88 10.85 -9.41
C ASP A 4 4.76 9.60 -9.45
N TYR A 5 4.66 8.78 -8.41
CA TYR A 5 5.44 7.55 -8.25
C TYR A 5 5.34 6.62 -9.46
N LYS A 6 4.19 6.55 -10.14
CA LYS A 6 4.02 5.70 -11.33
C LYS A 6 4.81 6.21 -12.53
N LYS A 7 5.10 7.51 -12.59
CA LYS A 7 5.88 8.14 -13.67
C LYS A 7 7.37 8.16 -13.36
N GLU A 8 7.73 8.43 -12.12
CA GLU A 8 9.12 8.50 -11.68
C GLU A 8 9.74 7.10 -11.53
N TYR A 9 8.96 6.13 -11.04
CA TYR A 9 9.41 4.75 -10.82
C TYR A 9 8.69 3.74 -11.73
N ARG A 10 8.69 4.02 -13.03
CA ARG A 10 7.96 3.21 -14.03
C ARG A 10 8.34 1.74 -14.01
N GLU A 11 9.57 1.41 -13.69
CA GLU A 11 10.04 0.02 -13.61
C GLU A 11 9.31 -0.81 -12.55
N PHE A 12 8.89 -0.20 -11.43
CA PHE A 12 8.18 -0.89 -10.35
C PHE A 12 6.66 -0.89 -10.55
N TYR A 13 6.11 0.15 -11.20
CA TYR A 13 4.67 0.30 -11.39
C TYR A 13 4.16 -0.14 -12.77
N LEU A 14 5.05 -0.32 -13.74
CA LEU A 14 4.73 -0.76 -15.10
C LEU A 14 5.74 -1.81 -15.59
N PRO A 15 5.82 -2.98 -14.94
CA PRO A 15 6.78 -4.02 -15.31
C PRO A 15 6.47 -4.62 -16.70
N PRO A 16 7.49 -5.09 -17.43
CA PRO A 16 7.28 -5.80 -18.69
C PRO A 16 6.58 -7.15 -18.45
N LYS A 17 5.98 -7.70 -19.50
CA LYS A 17 5.32 -9.03 -19.43
C LYS A 17 6.28 -10.19 -19.17
N LYS A 18 7.59 -9.96 -19.31
CA LYS A 18 8.63 -10.96 -19.07
C LYS A 18 9.14 -10.80 -17.64
N PRO A 19 9.23 -11.89 -16.84
CA PRO A 19 9.83 -11.83 -15.53
C PRO A 19 11.26 -11.28 -15.60
N ALA A 20 11.60 -10.41 -14.64
CA ALA A 20 12.91 -9.81 -14.51
C ALA A 20 13.26 -9.67 -13.01
N ILE A 21 14.55 -9.68 -12.71
CA ILE A 21 15.06 -9.34 -11.37
C ILE A 21 15.05 -7.81 -11.27
N ALA A 22 14.50 -7.28 -10.17
CA ALA A 22 14.46 -5.86 -9.89
C ALA A 22 15.01 -5.60 -8.47
N GLU A 23 15.83 -4.56 -8.34
CA GLU A 23 16.33 -4.08 -7.06
C GLU A 23 15.46 -2.90 -6.60
N VAL A 24 14.62 -3.13 -5.60
CA VAL A 24 13.73 -2.09 -5.07
C VAL A 24 14.50 -1.28 -4.02
N PRO A 25 14.68 0.04 -4.20
CA PRO A 25 15.37 0.87 -3.21
C PRO A 25 14.55 0.99 -1.92
N LEU A 26 15.16 1.52 -0.87
CA LEU A 26 14.45 1.83 0.37
C LEU A 26 13.32 2.84 0.11
N MET A 27 12.11 2.47 0.48
CA MET A 27 10.92 3.31 0.35
C MET A 27 10.21 3.48 1.70
N ARG A 28 9.48 4.58 1.85
CA ARG A 28 8.67 4.86 3.04
C ARG A 28 7.22 4.52 2.74
N PHE A 29 6.60 3.77 3.65
CA PHE A 29 5.21 3.35 3.52
C PHE A 29 4.43 3.71 4.78
N VAL A 30 3.19 4.13 4.59
CA VAL A 30 2.18 4.13 5.65
C VAL A 30 1.53 2.75 5.63
N ALA A 31 1.59 2.01 6.75
CA ALA A 31 1.11 0.64 6.74
C ALA A 31 0.14 0.23 7.84
N VAL A 32 -0.81 -0.64 7.48
CA VAL A 32 -1.74 -1.29 8.41
C VAL A 32 -1.52 -2.79 8.36
N ARG A 33 -1.18 -3.38 9.52
CA ARG A 33 -1.07 -4.82 9.72
C ARG A 33 -2.40 -5.41 10.16
N GLY A 34 -2.74 -6.58 9.65
CA GLY A 34 -3.98 -7.26 10.01
C GLY A 34 -4.04 -8.70 9.53
N GLN A 35 -5.13 -9.37 9.88
CA GLN A 35 -5.37 -10.76 9.53
C GLN A 35 -6.83 -10.98 9.11
N GLY A 36 -7.11 -12.12 8.46
CA GLY A 36 -8.46 -12.57 8.10
C GLY A 36 -8.77 -12.53 6.61
N ASN A 37 -10.01 -12.87 6.23
CA ASN A 37 -10.43 -12.97 4.84
C ASN A 37 -10.57 -11.56 4.21
N PRO A 38 -9.92 -11.26 3.07
CA PRO A 38 -10.08 -9.95 2.44
C PRO A 38 -11.45 -9.69 1.83
N ASN A 39 -12.21 -10.75 1.55
CA ASN A 39 -13.50 -10.68 0.87
C ASN A 39 -14.67 -10.55 1.86
N GLU A 40 -14.38 -10.48 3.16
CA GLU A 40 -15.40 -10.30 4.19
C GLU A 40 -15.91 -8.85 4.17
N GLU A 41 -17.21 -8.69 3.91
CA GLU A 41 -17.87 -7.39 3.93
C GLU A 41 -17.86 -6.79 5.33
N GLY A 42 -17.50 -5.52 5.45
CA GLY A 42 -17.27 -4.86 6.72
C GLY A 42 -16.07 -5.41 7.50
N GLY A 43 -15.34 -6.39 6.97
CA GLY A 43 -14.25 -7.10 7.65
C GLY A 43 -13.00 -6.26 7.90
N ALA A 44 -12.01 -6.86 8.56
CA ALA A 44 -10.77 -6.18 8.93
C ALA A 44 -10.02 -5.56 7.73
N TYR A 45 -10.13 -6.19 6.55
CA TYR A 45 -9.54 -5.69 5.30
C TYR A 45 -10.11 -4.33 4.89
N GLN A 46 -11.44 -4.20 4.85
CA GLN A 46 -12.10 -2.97 4.42
C GLN A 46 -11.87 -1.83 5.42
N ARG A 47 -11.93 -2.13 6.72
CA ARG A 47 -11.63 -1.14 7.77
C ARG A 47 -10.19 -0.62 7.67
N ALA A 48 -9.22 -1.51 7.40
CA ALA A 48 -7.84 -1.11 7.18
C ALA A 48 -7.65 -0.19 5.96
N LEU A 49 -8.39 -0.41 4.87
CA LEU A 49 -8.34 0.48 3.71
C LEU A 49 -8.88 1.87 4.01
N ASN A 50 -10.00 1.95 4.73
CA ASN A 50 -10.59 3.23 5.10
C ASN A 50 -9.62 4.06 5.96
N LEU A 51 -8.92 3.41 6.89
CA LEU A 51 -7.92 4.07 7.74
C LEU A 51 -6.70 4.51 6.92
N LEU A 52 -6.18 3.63 6.07
CA LEU A 52 -5.01 3.92 5.22
C LEU A 52 -5.28 5.09 4.27
N TYR A 53 -6.41 5.06 3.56
CA TYR A 53 -6.77 6.15 2.63
C TYR A 53 -7.18 7.42 3.35
N GLY A 54 -7.86 7.32 4.50
CA GLY A 54 -8.15 8.46 5.35
C GLY A 54 -6.87 9.22 5.69
N LEU A 55 -5.87 8.51 6.22
CA LEU A 55 -4.58 9.11 6.54
C LEU A 55 -3.83 9.66 5.30
N ALA A 56 -3.75 8.86 4.23
CA ALA A 56 -3.02 9.27 3.02
C ALA A 56 -3.61 10.53 2.37
N TYR A 57 -4.93 10.65 2.31
CA TYR A 57 -5.58 11.85 1.76
C TYR A 57 -5.54 13.04 2.71
N THR A 58 -5.60 12.83 4.03
CA THR A 58 -5.38 13.91 5.00
C THR A 58 -3.99 14.54 4.84
N VAL A 59 -2.95 13.71 4.73
CA VAL A 59 -1.56 14.17 4.48
C VAL A 59 -1.48 14.89 3.14
N LYS A 60 -2.03 14.32 2.06
CA LYS A 60 -2.03 14.96 0.74
C LYS A 60 -2.74 16.31 0.74
N MET A 61 -3.88 16.41 1.41
CA MET A 61 -4.73 17.62 1.40
C MET A 61 -4.28 18.67 2.42
N SER A 62 -3.29 18.39 3.28
CA SER A 62 -2.78 19.36 4.25
C SER A 62 -2.28 20.64 3.60
N LYS A 63 -1.84 20.59 2.33
CA LYS A 63 -1.44 21.76 1.53
C LYS A 63 -2.54 22.81 1.37
N MET A 64 -3.80 22.42 1.59
CA MET A 64 -4.97 23.29 1.50
C MET A 64 -5.29 23.99 2.84
N GLY A 65 -4.65 23.58 3.94
CA GLY A 65 -4.83 24.19 5.26
C GLY A 65 -3.76 25.24 5.57
N ASP A 66 -3.93 25.92 6.70
CA ASP A 66 -2.99 26.95 7.17
C ASP A 66 -1.69 26.37 7.73
N HIS A 67 -1.72 25.10 8.15
CA HIS A 67 -0.55 24.39 8.67
C HIS A 67 0.23 23.71 7.55
N ARG A 68 1.47 24.18 7.33
CA ARG A 68 2.43 23.53 6.43
C ARG A 68 3.31 22.58 7.20
N MET A 69 3.20 21.29 6.89
CA MET A 69 4.10 20.28 7.43
C MET A 69 5.51 20.48 6.88
N GLU A 70 6.51 20.45 7.75
CA GLU A 70 7.90 20.52 7.36
C GLU A 70 8.28 19.34 6.45
N GLY A 71 8.99 19.63 5.35
CA GLY A 71 9.40 18.62 4.37
C GLY A 71 8.28 18.07 3.48
N TYR A 72 7.06 18.61 3.57
CA TYR A 72 5.98 18.23 2.66
C TYR A 72 6.29 18.65 1.22
N PHE A 73 5.99 17.74 0.29
CA PHE A 73 5.94 18.02 -1.14
C PHE A 73 4.61 17.51 -1.69
N ASP A 74 4.12 18.11 -2.78
CA ASP A 74 2.87 17.69 -3.41
C ASP A 74 3.08 16.38 -4.18
N TYR A 75 2.20 15.40 -3.99
CA TYR A 75 2.30 14.08 -4.62
C TYR A 75 0.92 13.49 -5.02
N VAL A 76 0.96 12.55 -5.96
CA VAL A 76 -0.17 11.69 -6.30
C VAL A 76 -0.17 10.50 -5.36
N VAL A 77 -1.32 10.19 -4.74
CA VAL A 77 -1.44 9.02 -3.86
C VAL A 77 -1.11 7.77 -4.70
N PRO A 78 -0.10 6.97 -4.32
CA PRO A 78 0.30 5.79 -5.06
C PRO A 78 -0.78 4.70 -5.04
N PRO A 79 -0.71 3.70 -5.94
CA PRO A 79 -1.60 2.55 -5.90
C PRO A 79 -1.45 1.78 -4.59
N LEU A 80 -2.53 1.12 -4.16
CA LEU A 80 -2.52 0.26 -2.97
C LEU A 80 -1.60 -0.93 -3.17
N GLU A 81 -0.70 -1.15 -2.22
CA GLU A 81 0.16 -2.32 -2.15
C GLU A 81 -0.20 -3.23 -0.96
N GLY A 82 0.10 -4.52 -1.07
CA GLY A 82 -0.22 -5.48 -0.02
C GLY A 82 0.76 -6.64 0.02
N LEU A 83 1.36 -6.85 1.19
CA LEU A 83 2.09 -8.05 1.53
C LEU A 83 1.13 -9.06 2.17
N TRP A 84 1.25 -10.32 1.77
CA TRP A 84 0.38 -11.41 2.19
C TRP A 84 1.23 -12.61 2.53
N TRP A 85 0.98 -13.21 3.69
CA TRP A 85 1.64 -14.43 4.12
C TRP A 85 0.71 -15.27 5.02
N GLN A 86 1.11 -16.50 5.27
CA GLN A 86 0.42 -17.43 6.16
C GLN A 86 1.47 -18.10 7.06
N GLU A 87 1.16 -18.27 8.34
CA GLU A 87 2.08 -18.93 9.26
C GLU A 87 2.03 -20.45 9.08
N GLY A 88 3.19 -21.10 9.22
CA GLY A 88 3.29 -22.55 9.15
C GLY A 88 3.27 -23.14 7.74
N THR A 89 3.38 -22.31 6.69
CA THR A 89 3.45 -22.76 5.29
C THR A 89 4.56 -22.00 4.55
N GLU A 90 5.31 -22.70 3.69
CA GLU A 90 6.28 -22.06 2.79
C GLU A 90 5.59 -21.38 1.58
N THR A 91 4.36 -21.79 1.29
CA THR A 91 3.53 -21.28 0.19
C THR A 91 2.18 -20.81 0.70
N VAL A 92 1.66 -19.70 0.20
CA VAL A 92 0.33 -19.18 0.58
C VAL A 92 -0.76 -20.07 -0.04
N ASP A 93 -1.61 -20.67 0.79
CA ASP A 93 -2.74 -21.48 0.31
C ASP A 93 -3.88 -20.57 -0.13
N LEU A 94 -4.11 -20.46 -1.45
CA LEU A 94 -5.15 -19.61 -2.05
C LEU A 94 -6.59 -20.07 -1.78
N ALA A 95 -6.78 -21.34 -1.41
CA ALA A 95 -8.09 -21.92 -1.10
C ALA A 95 -8.53 -21.64 0.35
N HIS A 96 -7.58 -21.61 1.30
CA HIS A 96 -7.87 -21.42 2.74
C HIS A 96 -7.44 -20.03 3.25
N LYS A 97 -8.31 -19.04 3.05
CA LYS A 97 -8.03 -17.61 3.30
C LYS A 97 -8.15 -17.15 4.76
N THR A 98 -8.55 -18.03 5.68
CA THR A 98 -8.83 -17.71 7.08
C THR A 98 -7.56 -17.42 7.89
N GLY A 99 -6.40 -17.98 7.51
CA GLY A 99 -5.11 -17.80 8.18
C GLY A 99 -4.22 -16.68 7.65
N TYR A 100 -4.70 -15.84 6.72
CA TYR A 100 -3.86 -14.82 6.09
C TYR A 100 -3.49 -13.70 7.04
N LYS A 101 -2.19 -13.45 7.15
CA LYS A 101 -1.61 -12.25 7.74
C LYS A 101 -1.16 -11.31 6.62
N LYS A 102 -1.28 -10.00 6.88
CA LYS A 102 -1.14 -8.96 5.86
C LYS A 102 -0.54 -7.70 6.43
N SER A 103 0.23 -7.01 5.59
CA SER A 103 0.72 -5.66 5.84
C SER A 103 0.51 -4.89 4.55
N ARG A 104 -0.28 -3.82 4.57
CA ARG A 104 -0.52 -2.98 3.39
C ARG A 104 0.18 -1.67 3.54
N GLY A 105 0.73 -1.15 2.45
CA GLY A 105 1.43 0.13 2.37
C GLY A 105 0.82 1.01 1.29
N ASN A 106 0.80 2.33 1.53
CA ASN A 106 0.82 3.37 0.49
C ASN A 106 2.06 4.24 0.70
#